data_AF-A0A1H5NYU2-F1
#
_entry.id   AF-A0A1H5NYU2-F1
#
_cell.length_a   1.000
_cell.length_b   1.000
_cell.length_c   1.000
_cell.angle_alpha   90.00
_cell.angle_beta   90.00
_cell.angle_gamma   90.00
#
_symmetry.space_group_name_H-M   'P 1'
#
loop_
_entity.id
_entity.type
_entity.pdbx_description
1 polymer ?
#
loop_
_entity_poly.entity_id
_entity_poly.type
_entity_poly.pdbx_seq_one_letter_code
_entity_poly.pdbx_strand_id
1 'polypeptide(L)'
;MEGPVRIAGISTTVMDPGNPRFSGSDHLLDCAIEAARKEGAETRLIKLNDLKFRHCEGYCSKAPRACTWPCSITQMDPSDEMDVVYEALVHWADAIILATPIRWGEGPGAHATGPTLFRPLIYLGASH
;
A
#
# COMPACT_ATOMS: atom_id res chain seq x y z
N MET A 1 -17.43 1.04 -21.91
CA MET A 1 -16.44 0.02 -22.31
C MET A 1 -16.04 -0.66 -21.02
N GLU A 2 -16.67 -1.79 -20.68
CA GLU A 2 -16.43 -2.42 -19.38
C GLU A 2 -15.48 -3.59 -19.59
N GLY A 3 -14.19 -3.33 -19.33
CA GLY A 3 -13.22 -4.38 -19.09
C GLY A 3 -13.44 -5.02 -17.70
N PRO A 4 -12.65 -6.04 -17.34
CA PRO A 4 -12.71 -6.62 -16.00
C PRO A 4 -12.42 -5.54 -14.94
N VAL A 5 -13.07 -5.65 -13.76
CA VAL A 5 -12.78 -4.77 -12.62
C VAL A 5 -11.32 -4.92 -12.23
N ARG A 6 -10.62 -3.81 -12.03
CA ARG A 6 -9.18 -3.76 -11.68
C ARG A 6 -9.03 -3.53 -10.18
N ILE A 7 -8.39 -4.46 -9.49
CA ILE A 7 -8.19 -4.41 -8.02
C ILE A 7 -6.70 -4.37 -7.69
N ALA A 8 -6.29 -3.32 -6.97
CA ALA A 8 -4.93 -3.23 -6.44
C ALA A 8 -4.90 -3.66 -4.96
N GLY A 9 -4.13 -4.70 -4.66
CA GLY A 9 -3.76 -5.08 -3.31
C GLY A 9 -2.47 -4.41 -2.89
N ILE A 10 -2.48 -3.71 -1.76
CA ILE A 10 -1.29 -3.02 -1.23
C ILE A 10 -0.99 -3.56 0.17
N SER A 11 0.19 -4.16 0.34
CA SER A 11 0.70 -4.52 1.67
C SER A 11 1.58 -3.41 2.23
N THR A 12 1.29 -3.01 3.47
CA THR A 12 2.14 -2.12 4.26
C THR A 12 2.90 -2.87 5.37
N THR A 13 3.05 -4.20 5.24
CA THR A 13 3.77 -4.99 6.23
C THR A 13 5.25 -4.59 6.26
N VAL A 14 5.70 -4.07 7.39
CA VAL A 14 7.14 -3.89 7.66
C VAL A 14 7.73 -5.23 8.07
N MET A 15 8.79 -5.65 7.37
CA MET A 15 9.49 -6.91 7.62
C MET A 15 10.99 -6.76 7.37
N ASP A 16 11.79 -7.34 8.26
CA ASP A 16 13.22 -7.54 8.00
C ASP A 16 13.38 -8.63 6.93
N PRO A 17 13.96 -8.31 5.75
CA PRO A 17 14.18 -9.31 4.71
C PRO A 17 15.20 -10.38 5.10
N GLY A 18 16.11 -10.11 6.04
CA GLY A 18 17.10 -11.07 6.54
C GLY A 18 16.52 -12.06 7.56
N ASN A 19 15.41 -11.70 8.22
CA ASN A 19 14.76 -12.50 9.25
C ASN A 19 13.23 -12.49 9.05
N PRO A 20 12.74 -13.12 7.96
CA PRO A 20 11.34 -13.07 7.62
C PRO A 20 10.49 -13.79 8.67
N ARG A 21 9.29 -13.25 8.91
CA ARG A 21 8.26 -13.89 9.74
C ARG A 21 6.98 -14.03 8.96
N PHE A 22 6.10 -14.93 9.41
CA PHE A 22 4.75 -14.95 8.87
C PHE A 22 4.02 -13.62 9.13
N SER A 23 3.24 -13.17 8.14
CA SER A 23 2.40 -11.98 8.22
C SER A 23 0.95 -12.35 7.93
N GLY A 24 0.11 -12.30 8.96
CA GLY A 24 -1.33 -12.54 8.80
C GLY A 24 -2.01 -11.53 7.87
N SER A 25 -1.54 -10.26 7.87
CA SER A 25 -2.03 -9.24 6.93
C SER A 25 -1.69 -9.58 5.48
N ASP A 26 -0.46 -10.03 5.21
CA ASP A 26 -0.07 -10.41 3.84
C ASP A 26 -0.83 -11.66 3.41
N HIS A 27 -0.98 -12.64 4.30
CA HIS A 27 -1.75 -13.85 4.02
C HIS A 27 -3.21 -13.55 3.67
N LEU A 28 -3.87 -12.66 4.41
CA LEU A 28 -5.25 -12.27 4.10
C LEU A 28 -5.33 -11.44 2.81
N LEU A 29 -4.33 -10.60 2.53
CA LEU A 29 -4.26 -9.87 1.26
C LEU A 29 -4.15 -10.83 0.08
N ASP A 30 -3.28 -11.84 0.17
CA ASP A 30 -3.11 -12.87 -0.85
C ASP A 30 -4.42 -13.63 -1.08
N CYS A 31 -5.11 -14.03 0.00
CA CYS A 31 -6.44 -14.66 -0.09
C CYS A 31 -7.47 -13.77 -0.78
N ALA A 32 -7.51 -12.46 -0.45
CA ALA A 32 -8.47 -11.52 -1.02
C ALA A 32 -8.20 -11.26 -2.51
N ILE A 33 -6.93 -11.12 -2.90
CA ILE A 33 -6.52 -10.96 -4.30
C ILE A 33 -6.84 -12.21 -5.11
N GLU A 34 -6.60 -13.40 -4.56
CA GLU A 34 -6.92 -14.65 -5.24
C GLU A 34 -8.43 -14.85 -5.39
N ALA A 35 -9.23 -14.47 -4.38
CA ALA A 35 -10.69 -14.47 -4.50
C ALA A 35 -11.17 -13.50 -5.60
N ALA A 36 -10.66 -12.27 -5.62
CA ALA A 36 -10.99 -11.29 -6.66
C ALA A 36 -10.65 -11.80 -8.07
N ARG A 37 -9.48 -12.42 -8.24
CA ARG A 37 -9.06 -13.02 -9.51
C ARG A 37 -10.03 -14.12 -9.97
N LYS A 38 -10.50 -14.97 -9.06
CA LYS A 38 -11.47 -16.04 -9.36
C LYS A 38 -12.84 -15.50 -9.80
N GLU A 39 -13.22 -14.34 -9.30
CA GLU A 39 -14.43 -13.61 -9.72
C GLU A 39 -14.24 -12.84 -11.04
N GLY A 40 -13.07 -12.97 -11.69
CA GLY A 40 -12.80 -12.38 -13.00
C GLY A 40 -12.20 -10.97 -12.95
N ALA A 41 -11.78 -10.48 -11.78
CA ALA A 41 -11.08 -9.22 -11.67
C ALA A 41 -9.63 -9.32 -12.21
N GLU A 42 -9.16 -8.23 -12.83
CA GLU A 42 -7.73 -8.03 -13.06
C GLU A 42 -7.09 -7.54 -11.76
N THR A 43 -6.03 -8.18 -11.28
CA THR A 43 -5.48 -7.88 -9.95
C THR A 43 -3.99 -7.58 -10.00
N ARG A 44 -3.55 -6.58 -9.23
CA ARG A 44 -2.12 -6.31 -8.95
C ARG A 44 -1.86 -6.41 -7.45
N LEU A 45 -0.72 -6.96 -7.07
CA LEU A 45 -0.25 -6.98 -5.68
C LEU A 45 1.03 -6.15 -5.59
N ILE A 46 1.04 -5.15 -4.71
CA ILE A 46 2.18 -4.26 -4.45
C ILE A 46 2.54 -4.39 -2.97
N LYS A 47 3.80 -4.67 -2.67
CA LYS A 47 4.32 -4.72 -1.30
C LYS A 47 5.23 -3.52 -1.10
N LEU A 48 4.85 -2.60 -0.22
CA LEU A 48 5.68 -1.40 0.01
C LEU A 48 7.07 -1.74 0.53
N ASN A 49 7.21 -2.84 1.28
CA ASN A 49 8.50 -3.30 1.81
C ASN A 49 9.48 -3.77 0.72
N ASP A 50 9.00 -3.99 -0.51
CA ASP A 50 9.83 -4.37 -1.66
C ASP A 50 10.27 -3.14 -2.48
N LEU A 51 9.76 -1.95 -2.16
CA LEU A 51 10.04 -0.70 -2.86
C LEU A 51 11.07 0.15 -2.11
N LYS A 52 11.92 0.84 -2.85
CA LYS A 52 12.80 1.90 -2.35
C LYS A 52 12.09 3.22 -2.47
N PHE A 53 11.79 3.85 -1.34
CA PHE A 53 11.17 5.16 -1.36
C PHE A 53 11.51 5.95 -0.10
N ARG A 54 11.37 7.27 -0.20
CA ARG A 54 11.52 8.17 0.95
C ARG A 54 10.15 8.45 1.57
N HIS A 55 10.12 8.62 2.88
CA HIS A 55 8.91 9.02 3.58
C HIS A 55 8.49 10.43 3.13
N CYS A 56 7.17 10.68 3.07
CA CYS A 56 6.66 12.01 2.74
C CYS A 56 7.16 13.05 3.75
N GLU A 57 7.74 14.15 3.26
CA GLU A 57 8.30 15.23 4.08
C GLU A 57 7.27 16.30 4.48
N GLY A 58 5.99 16.07 4.16
CA GLY A 58 4.88 16.96 4.52
C GLY A 58 4.82 18.25 3.70
N TYR A 59 5.26 18.24 2.44
CA TYR A 59 5.24 19.43 1.58
C TYR A 59 3.85 20.03 1.43
N CYS A 60 2.80 19.21 1.32
CA CYS A 60 1.42 19.69 1.23
C CYS A 60 1.04 20.57 2.44
N SER A 61 1.47 20.18 3.64
CA SER A 61 1.18 20.92 4.88
C SER A 61 2.00 22.22 5.03
N LYS A 62 3.17 22.31 4.39
CA LYS A 62 4.04 23.51 4.44
C LYS A 62 3.73 24.50 3.31
N ALA A 63 3.56 23.99 2.10
CA ALA A 63 3.28 24.74 0.90
C ALA A 63 2.51 23.82 -0.08
N PRO A 64 1.17 23.93 -0.18
CA PRO A 64 0.35 22.99 -0.96
C PRO A 64 0.81 22.79 -2.41
N ARG A 65 1.33 23.86 -3.03
CA ARG A 65 1.86 23.83 -4.42
C ARG A 65 3.15 23.03 -4.59
N ALA A 66 3.87 22.74 -3.50
CA ALA A 66 5.09 21.95 -3.52
C ALA A 66 4.81 20.45 -3.51
N CYS A 67 3.57 20.01 -3.27
CA CYS A 67 3.15 18.62 -3.40
C CYS A 67 2.43 18.47 -4.74
N THR A 68 3.14 18.02 -5.77
CA THR A 68 2.58 17.81 -7.12
C THR A 68 2.23 16.35 -7.37
N TRP A 69 1.49 16.10 -8.44
CA TRP A 69 1.37 14.78 -9.05
C TRP A 69 2.20 14.73 -10.34
N PRO A 70 2.99 13.66 -10.59
CA PRO A 70 3.43 12.64 -9.62
C PRO A 70 4.15 13.28 -8.42
N CYS A 71 4.25 12.58 -7.28
CA CYS A 71 4.83 13.12 -6.05
C CYS A 71 6.17 13.82 -6.29
N SER A 72 6.35 15.02 -5.73
CA SER A 72 7.58 15.80 -5.89
C SER A 72 8.83 15.05 -5.43
N ILE A 73 8.71 14.16 -4.44
CA ILE A 73 9.82 13.30 -3.98
C ILE A 73 10.29 12.40 -5.12
N THR A 74 9.37 11.69 -5.77
CA THR A 74 9.63 10.83 -6.92
C THR A 74 10.11 11.62 -8.14
N GLN A 75 9.63 12.86 -8.33
CA GLN A 75 10.16 13.73 -9.40
C GLN A 75 11.61 14.17 -9.15
N MET A 76 11.98 14.43 -7.89
CA MET A 76 13.34 14.87 -7.51
C MET A 76 14.33 13.72 -7.46
N ASP A 77 13.86 12.50 -7.19
CA ASP A 77 14.67 11.30 -7.01
C ASP A 77 14.18 10.18 -7.93
N PRO A 78 14.82 9.98 -9.09
CA PRO A 78 14.45 8.92 -10.03
C PRO A 78 14.64 7.49 -9.49
N SER A 79 15.27 7.32 -8.32
CA SER A 79 15.43 6.02 -7.67
C SER A 79 14.31 5.69 -6.66
N ASP A 80 13.39 6.63 -6.43
CA ASP A 80 12.18 6.42 -5.66
C ASP A 80 11.16 5.64 -6.50
N GLU A 81 10.70 4.50 -5.98
CA GLU A 81 9.89 3.51 -6.68
C GLU A 81 8.39 3.63 -6.33
N MET A 82 7.92 4.80 -5.88
CA MET A 82 6.50 5.03 -5.54
C MET A 82 5.61 5.24 -6.76
N ASP A 83 6.17 5.41 -7.95
CA ASP A 83 5.44 5.57 -9.21
C ASP A 83 4.45 4.41 -9.47
N VAL A 84 4.85 3.16 -9.20
CA VAL A 84 3.97 1.98 -9.32
C VAL A 84 2.76 2.06 -8.39
N VAL A 85 2.93 2.63 -7.20
CA VAL A 85 1.83 2.82 -6.24
C VAL A 85 0.93 3.96 -6.72
N TYR A 86 1.49 5.08 -7.16
CA TYR A 86 0.70 6.22 -7.65
C TYR A 86 -0.08 5.87 -8.92
N GLU A 87 0.51 5.12 -9.85
CA GLU A 87 -0.16 4.64 -11.05
C GLU A 87 -1.32 3.70 -10.70
N ALA A 88 -1.08 2.75 -9.78
CA ALA A 88 -2.13 1.86 -9.31
C ALA A 88 -3.29 2.62 -8.65
N LEU A 89 -3.01 3.60 -7.79
CA LEU A 89 -4.02 4.35 -7.04
C LEU A 89 -4.84 5.33 -7.91
N VAL A 90 -4.18 6.00 -8.87
CA VAL A 90 -4.78 7.15 -9.59
C VAL A 90 -5.27 6.76 -10.98
N HIS A 91 -4.64 5.80 -11.65
CA HIS A 91 -4.88 5.53 -13.08
C HIS A 91 -5.37 4.13 -13.38
N TRP A 92 -4.96 3.14 -12.60
CA TRP A 92 -5.23 1.74 -12.94
C TRP A 92 -6.32 1.08 -12.11
N ALA A 93 -6.36 1.24 -10.78
CA ALA A 93 -7.31 0.50 -9.96
C ALA A 93 -8.71 1.14 -9.93
N ASP A 94 -9.74 0.31 -10.02
CA ASP A 94 -11.13 0.68 -9.74
C ASP A 94 -11.43 0.56 -8.23
N ALA A 95 -10.76 -0.40 -7.56
CA ALA A 95 -10.81 -0.57 -6.11
C ALA A 95 -9.45 -0.99 -5.53
N ILE A 96 -9.21 -0.63 -4.27
CA ILE A 96 -7.96 -0.92 -3.56
C ILE A 96 -8.24 -1.70 -2.28
N ILE A 97 -7.46 -2.75 -2.06
CA ILE A 97 -7.41 -3.53 -0.82
C ILE A 97 -6.11 -3.20 -0.11
N LEU A 98 -6.18 -2.42 0.96
CA LEU A 98 -5.02 -2.05 1.76
C LEU A 98 -4.89 -2.98 2.97
N ALA A 99 -3.82 -3.75 3.06
CA ALA A 99 -3.51 -4.60 4.20
C ALA A 99 -2.45 -3.94 5.09
N THR A 100 -2.92 -3.40 6.22
CA THR A 100 -2.07 -2.75 7.21
C THR A 100 -2.06 -3.55 8.52
N PRO A 101 -0.93 -4.14 8.93
CA PRO A 101 -0.82 -4.71 10.26
C PRO A 101 -0.99 -3.62 11.31
N ILE A 102 -1.87 -3.83 12.28
CA ILE A 102 -1.97 -2.93 13.43
C ILE A 102 -0.74 -3.14 14.34
N ARG A 103 -0.11 -2.04 14.72
CA ARG A 103 0.99 -1.99 15.70
C ARG A 103 0.71 -0.84 16.65
N TRP A 104 0.65 -1.09 17.96
CA TRP A 104 0.50 -0.03 18.98
C TRP A 104 -0.78 0.84 18.91
N GLY A 105 -1.83 0.39 18.22
CA GLY A 105 -3.05 1.19 18.02
C GLY A 105 -2.98 2.15 16.82
N GLU A 106 -1.89 2.14 16.06
CA GLU A 106 -1.71 2.93 14.83
C GLU A 106 -1.18 2.06 13.67
N GLY A 107 -1.14 2.64 12.47
CA GLY A 107 -0.52 2.02 11.29
C GLY A 107 1.00 1.87 11.47
N PRO A 108 1.68 1.13 10.57
CA PRO A 108 3.12 0.92 10.66
C PRO A 108 3.87 2.26 10.54
N GLY A 109 4.52 2.69 11.63
CA GLY A 109 5.25 3.96 11.73
C GLY A 109 5.66 4.40 13.15
N ALA A 110 5.12 3.80 14.22
CA ALA A 110 5.43 4.20 15.61
C ALA A 110 6.45 3.27 16.30
N HIS A 111 7.49 3.87 16.91
CA HIS A 111 8.42 3.22 17.85
C HIS A 111 7.67 2.66 19.09
N ALA A 112 8.12 1.51 19.61
CA ALA A 112 7.39 0.47 20.35
C ALA A 112 7.38 0.52 21.90
N THR A 113 6.44 -0.20 22.59
CA THR A 113 6.66 -1.05 23.82
C THR A 113 5.37 -1.73 24.38
N GLY A 114 5.28 -3.09 24.47
CA GLY A 114 4.10 -3.88 24.95
C GLY A 114 3.42 -4.98 24.05
N PRO A 115 3.04 -6.17 24.55
CA PRO A 115 2.55 -7.28 23.73
C PRO A 115 1.04 -7.17 23.46
N THR A 116 0.56 -6.90 22.24
CA THR A 116 -0.90 -6.93 21.98
C THR A 116 -1.31 -7.24 20.53
N LEU A 117 -2.19 -8.26 20.43
CA LEU A 117 -3.17 -8.65 19.41
C LEU A 117 -2.99 -8.19 17.95
N PHE A 118 -2.66 -9.15 17.08
CA PHE A 118 -2.60 -9.00 15.63
C PHE A 118 -4.01 -9.04 15.01
N ARG A 119 -4.68 -7.89 14.88
CA ARG A 119 -5.86 -7.77 14.02
C ARG A 119 -5.46 -7.18 12.66
N PRO A 120 -5.65 -7.89 11.55
CA PRO A 120 -5.52 -7.33 10.22
C PRO A 120 -6.74 -6.44 9.92
N LEU A 121 -6.48 -5.20 9.46
CA LEU A 121 -7.52 -4.33 8.91
C LEU A 121 -7.34 -4.30 7.39
N ILE A 122 -8.44 -4.59 6.66
CA ILE A 122 -8.54 -4.40 5.23
C ILE A 122 -9.35 -3.12 5.02
N TYR A 123 -8.74 -2.11 4.41
CA TYR A 123 -9.48 -0.92 3.96
C TYR A 123 -9.80 -1.09 2.48
N LEU A 124 -11.09 -0.99 2.14
CA LEU A 124 -11.57 -0.95 0.76
C LEU A 124 -11.80 0.52 0.38
N GLY A 125 -10.94 1.06 -0.48
CA GLY A 125 -11.17 2.36 -1.11
C GLY A 125 -11.64 2.16 -2.54
N ALA A 126 -12.78 2.76 -2.91
CA ALA A 126 -13.21 2.83 -4.31
C ALA A 126 -12.79 4.19 -4.88
N SER A 127 -12.13 4.18 -6.03
CA SER A 127 -11.83 5.40 -6.79
C SER A 127 -12.95 5.59 -7.82
N HIS A 128 -13.72 6.67 -7.70
CA HIS A 128 -14.79 7.03 -8.63
C HIS A 128 -14.26 7.70 -9.89
#